data_AF-A0A1H3IXK1-F1
#
_entry.id   AF-A0A1H3IXK1-F1
#
_cell.length_a   1.000
_cell.length_b   1.000
_cell.length_c   1.000
_cell.angle_alpha   90.00
_cell.angle_beta   90.00
_cell.angle_gamma   90.00
#
_symmetry.space_group_name_H-M   'P 1'
#
loop_
_entity.id
_entity.type
_entity.pdbx_description
1 polymer ?
#
loop_
_entity_poly.entity_id
_entity_poly.type
_entity_poly.pdbx_seq_one_letter_code
_entity_poly.pdbx_strand_id
1 'polypeptide(L)'
;MQKPSVKCALLATMIAKHRWGTPITKENLLSLSAIDGDYPTAREVYDDLRREAYITHRGNRGIELDKSNFAELADVLYHECQWEAWEIESRLKHYEGLADHDWS
;
A
#
# COMPACT_ATOMS: atom_id res chain seq x y z
N MET A 1 2.90 -12.06 15.83
CA MET A 1 2.34 -11.40 14.62
C MET A 1 1.80 -12.48 13.71
N GLN A 2 0.53 -12.39 13.31
CA GLN A 2 0.03 -13.17 12.18
C GLN A 2 0.76 -12.72 10.91
N LYS A 3 0.90 -13.62 9.93
CA LYS A 3 1.47 -13.28 8.63
C LYS A 3 0.56 -12.23 7.96
N PRO A 4 1.09 -11.11 7.46
CA PRO A 4 0.29 -10.13 6.74
C PRO A 4 -0.35 -10.78 5.51
N SER A 5 -1.56 -10.34 5.16
CA SER A 5 -2.17 -10.73 3.89
C SER A 5 -1.29 -10.29 2.73
N VAL A 6 -1.48 -10.90 1.55
CA VAL A 6 -0.74 -10.51 0.35
C VAL A 6 -0.95 -9.03 0.04
N LYS A 7 -2.19 -8.52 0.16
CA LYS A 7 -2.52 -7.08 0.02
C LYS A 7 -1.64 -6.22 0.93
N CYS A 8 -1.59 -6.57 2.21
CA CYS A 8 -0.81 -5.82 3.20
C CYS A 8 0.70 -5.92 2.96
N ALA A 9 1.21 -7.07 2.50
CA ALA A 9 2.60 -7.20 2.12
C ALA A 9 2.96 -6.33 0.90
N LEU A 10 2.08 -6.23 -0.10
CA LEU A 10 2.29 -5.36 -1.26
C LEU A 10 2.26 -3.88 -0.84
N LEU A 11 1.26 -3.46 -0.05
CA LEU A 11 1.15 -2.08 0.43
C LEU A 11 2.34 -1.69 1.32
N ALA A 12 2.78 -2.57 2.22
CA ALA A 12 3.96 -2.36 3.05
C ALA A 12 5.21 -2.12 2.19
N THR A 13 5.39 -2.90 1.12
CA THR A 13 6.49 -2.72 0.16
C THR A 13 6.40 -1.38 -0.56
N MET A 14 5.20 -0.99 -1.03
CA MET A 14 5.00 0.31 -1.65
C MET A 14 5.39 1.42 -0.66
N ILE A 15 4.89 1.41 0.56
CA ILE A 15 5.23 2.44 1.56
C ILE A 15 6.73 2.46 1.89
N ALA A 16 7.38 1.29 1.98
CA ALA A 16 8.80 1.20 2.35
C ALA A 16 9.75 1.55 1.21
N LYS A 17 9.39 1.25 -0.05
CA LYS A 17 10.27 1.38 -1.22
C LYS A 17 9.91 2.55 -2.13
N HIS A 18 8.65 3.01 -2.12
CA HIS A 18 8.18 4.08 -3.00
C HIS A 18 8.33 5.46 -2.38
N ARG A 19 9.16 6.27 -3.01
CA ARG A 19 9.34 7.70 -2.74
C ARG A 19 8.16 8.53 -3.27
N TRP A 20 6.94 8.25 -2.82
CA TRP A 20 5.74 9.07 -2.98
C TRP A 20 5.59 9.73 -4.38
N GLY A 21 5.14 8.97 -5.38
CA GLY A 21 4.93 9.47 -6.76
C GLY A 21 5.93 8.96 -7.81
N THR A 22 6.71 7.93 -7.48
CA THR A 22 7.34 7.07 -8.48
C THR A 22 6.43 5.85 -8.70
N PRO A 23 6.23 5.34 -9.91
CA PRO A 23 5.52 4.06 -10.13
C PRO A 23 6.37 2.81 -9.89
N ILE A 24 5.77 1.74 -9.35
CA ILE A 24 6.37 0.39 -9.23
C ILE A 24 5.73 -0.57 -10.23
N THR A 25 6.55 -1.26 -11.00
CA THR A 25 6.07 -2.32 -11.90
C THR A 25 5.52 -3.51 -11.10
N LYS A 26 4.63 -4.29 -11.73
CA LYS A 26 4.06 -5.52 -11.14
C LYS A 26 5.18 -6.45 -10.68
N GLU A 27 6.13 -6.74 -11.55
CA GLU A 27 7.23 -7.68 -11.29
C GLU A 27 8.11 -7.23 -10.11
N ASN A 28 8.42 -5.93 -10.05
CA ASN A 28 9.21 -5.38 -8.94
C ASN A 28 8.43 -5.42 -7.63
N LEU A 29 7.14 -5.08 -7.66
CA LEU A 29 6.32 -5.11 -6.45
C LEU A 29 6.17 -6.53 -5.89
N LEU A 30 5.91 -7.51 -6.75
CA LEU A 30 5.79 -8.91 -6.33
C LEU A 30 7.11 -9.48 -5.81
N SER A 31 8.24 -9.19 -6.47
CA SER A 31 9.55 -9.72 -6.06
C SER A 31 10.11 -9.09 -4.78
N LEU A 32 9.74 -7.84 -4.48
CA LEU A 32 10.20 -7.14 -3.28
C LEU A 32 9.33 -7.42 -2.04
N SER A 33 8.13 -7.97 -2.23
CA SER A 33 7.16 -8.14 -1.16
C SER A 33 7.30 -9.47 -0.43
N ALA A 34 7.01 -9.44 0.88
CA ALA A 34 7.02 -10.61 1.76
C ALA A 34 5.77 -11.50 1.56
N ILE A 35 5.60 -12.04 0.35
CA ILE A 35 4.46 -12.88 -0.05
C ILE A 35 4.70 -14.38 0.12
N ASP A 36 5.87 -14.78 0.64
CA ASP A 36 6.32 -16.17 0.78
C ASP A 36 6.09 -17.06 -0.46
N GLY A 37 6.32 -16.50 -1.65
CA GLY A 37 6.20 -17.24 -2.91
C GLY A 37 4.76 -17.41 -3.43
N ASP A 38 3.75 -16.83 -2.78
CA ASP A 38 2.36 -16.83 -3.28
C ASP A 38 2.15 -15.86 -4.45
N TYR A 39 2.87 -16.08 -5.54
CA TYR A 39 2.79 -15.27 -6.75
C TYR A 39 1.42 -15.33 -7.46
N PRO A 40 0.69 -16.46 -7.50
CA PRO A 40 -0.65 -16.49 -8.09
C PRO A 40 -1.59 -15.48 -7.41
N THR A 41 -1.75 -15.57 -6.09
CA THR A 41 -2.59 -14.63 -5.33
C THR A 41 -2.09 -13.21 -5.45
N ALA A 42 -0.76 -13.00 -5.40
CA ALA A 42 -0.21 -11.65 -5.50
C ALA A 42 -0.44 -10.99 -6.85
N ARG A 43 -0.53 -11.76 -7.94
CA ARG A 43 -0.91 -11.22 -9.26
C ARG A 43 -2.35 -10.74 -9.29
N GLU A 44 -3.26 -11.47 -8.67
CA GLU A 44 -4.68 -11.11 -8.56
C GLU A 44 -4.86 -9.88 -7.69
N VAL A 45 -4.26 -9.87 -6.49
CA VAL A 45 -4.29 -8.73 -5.57
C VAL A 45 -3.67 -7.49 -6.19
N TYR A 46 -2.61 -7.62 -6.98
CA TYR A 46 -2.07 -6.48 -7.74
C TYR A 46 -3.10 -5.91 -8.72
N ASP A 47 -3.84 -6.79 -9.41
CA ASP A 47 -4.83 -6.39 -10.39
C ASP A 47 -6.05 -5.72 -9.74
N ASP A 48 -6.32 -6.03 -8.47
CA ASP A 48 -7.31 -5.34 -7.64
C ASP A 48 -6.78 -4.00 -7.13
N LEU A 49 -5.56 -3.97 -6.57
CA LEU A 49 -4.92 -2.74 -6.07
C LEU A 49 -4.89 -1.62 -7.11
N ARG A 50 -4.70 -1.94 -8.38
CA ARG A 50 -4.67 -0.91 -9.45
C ARG A 50 -6.00 -0.17 -9.63
N ARG A 51 -7.08 -0.63 -9.00
CA ARG A 51 -8.44 -0.05 -9.04
C ARG A 51 -8.80 0.72 -7.76
N GLU A 52 -7.98 0.63 -6.72
CA GLU A 52 -8.22 1.31 -5.44
C GLU A 52 -7.99 2.82 -5.56
N ALA A 53 -8.76 3.63 -4.83
CA ALA A 53 -8.71 5.09 -4.95
C ALA A 53 -7.37 5.67 -4.49
N TYR A 54 -6.70 5.02 -3.53
CA TYR A 54 -5.36 5.38 -3.06
C TYR A 54 -4.22 4.92 -3.99
N ILE A 55 -4.53 4.40 -5.18
CA ILE A 55 -3.56 3.94 -6.18
C ILE A 55 -3.78 4.66 -7.51
N THR A 56 -2.72 5.25 -8.05
CA THR A 56 -2.69 5.70 -9.45
C THR A 56 -2.03 4.66 -10.35
N HIS A 57 -2.77 4.13 -11.31
CA HIS A 57 -2.24 3.25 -12.35
C HIS A 57 -1.61 4.05 -13.51
N ARG A 58 -0.33 3.81 -13.78
CA ARG A 58 0.48 4.52 -14.80
C ARG A 58 0.80 3.66 -16.02
N GLY A 59 -0.07 2.70 -16.34
CA GLY A 59 0.12 1.77 -17.46
C GLY A 59 1.35 0.90 -17.26
N ASN A 60 2.21 0.79 -18.29
CA ASN A 60 3.41 -0.05 -18.25
C ASN A 60 4.45 0.40 -17.22
N ARG A 61 4.33 1.62 -16.67
CA ARG A 61 5.19 2.07 -15.56
C ARG A 61 4.78 1.45 -14.22
N GLY A 62 3.59 0.85 -14.15
CA GLY A 62 3.06 0.20 -12.96
C GLY A 62 2.15 1.10 -12.13
N ILE A 63 2.17 0.94 -10.80
CA ILE A 63 1.26 1.64 -9.86
C ILE A 63 2.03 2.53 -8.88
N GLU A 64 1.43 3.62 -8.43
CA GLU A 64 1.97 4.49 -7.38
C GLU A 64 0.90 4.85 -6.36
N LEU A 65 1.33 5.19 -5.13
CA LEU A 65 0.42 5.67 -4.10
C LEU A 65 -0.08 7.08 -4.45
N ASP A 66 -1.39 7.28 -4.38
CA ASP A 66 -2.03 8.59 -4.59
C ASP A 66 -2.14 9.36 -3.27
N LYS A 67 -1.33 10.42 -3.15
CA LYS A 67 -1.26 11.26 -1.93
C LYS A 67 -2.57 11.97 -1.63
N SER A 68 -3.40 12.22 -2.65
CA SER A 68 -4.70 12.86 -2.48
C SER A 68 -5.73 11.96 -1.81
N ASN A 69 -5.46 10.66 -1.69
CA ASN A 69 -6.35 9.65 -1.13
C ASN A 69 -5.70 8.87 0.04
N PHE A 70 -4.80 9.50 0.79
CA PHE A 70 -4.12 8.86 1.93
C PHE A 70 -5.01 8.57 3.13
N ALA A 71 -6.16 9.23 3.26
CA ALA A 71 -7.14 8.88 4.29
C ALA A 71 -7.58 7.42 4.15
N GLU A 72 -8.04 7.02 2.96
CA GLU A 72 -8.48 5.65 2.68
C GLU A 72 -7.34 4.63 2.79
N LEU A 73 -6.12 5.01 2.36
CA LEU A 73 -4.95 4.16 2.58
C LEU A 73 -4.67 3.94 4.07
N ALA A 74 -4.80 4.99 4.89
CA ALA A 74 -4.60 4.90 6.33
C ALA A 74 -5.63 3.95 6.97
N ASP A 75 -6.90 4.04 6.59
CA ASP A 75 -7.97 3.14 7.05
C ASP A 75 -7.64 1.67 6.72
N VAL A 76 -7.24 1.39 5.48
CA VAL A 76 -6.85 0.04 5.05
C VAL A 76 -5.66 -0.47 5.85
N LEU A 77 -4.63 0.37 6.05
CA LEU A 77 -3.46 -0.02 6.82
C LEU A 77 -3.80 -0.33 8.28
N TYR A 78 -4.69 0.48 8.87
CA TYR A 78 -5.11 0.33 10.26
C TYR A 78 -6.05 -0.87 10.45
N HIS A 79 -7.19 -0.87 9.77
CA HIS A 79 -8.24 -1.86 9.98
C HIS A 79 -7.95 -3.21 9.32
N GLU A 80 -7.42 -3.22 8.10
CA GLU A 80 -7.16 -4.49 7.39
C GLU A 80 -5.76 -5.02 7.66
N CYS A 81 -4.75 -4.14 7.63
CA CYS A 81 -3.36 -4.55 7.79
C CYS A 81 -2.87 -4.53 9.22
N GLN A 82 -3.69 -4.06 10.16
CA GLN A 82 -3.41 -4.07 11.60
C GLN A 82 -2.10 -3.33 11.92
N TRP A 83 -1.80 -2.28 11.16
CA TRP A 83 -0.72 -1.36 11.50
C TRP A 83 -1.15 -0.49 12.66
N GLU A 84 -0.22 -0.20 13.55
CA GLU A 84 -0.49 0.75 14.62
C GLU A 84 -0.56 2.17 14.06
N ALA A 85 -1.38 3.04 14.66
CA ALA A 85 -1.53 4.43 14.21
C ALA A 85 -0.18 5.17 14.14
N TRP A 86 0.73 4.92 15.10
CA TRP A 86 2.06 5.51 15.11
C TRP A 86 2.95 5.01 13.96
N GLU A 87 2.77 3.78 13.49
CA GLU A 87 3.48 3.25 12.31
C GLU A 87 3.02 4.00 11.07
N ILE A 88 1.70 4.14 10.91
CA ILE A 88 1.09 4.88 9.80
C ILE A 88 1.57 6.34 9.82
N GLU A 89 1.60 6.98 10.99
CA GLU A 89 2.10 8.34 11.16
C GLU A 89 3.55 8.50 10.75
N SER A 90 4.42 7.59 11.21
CA SER A 90 5.83 7.65 10.89
C SER A 90 6.12 7.45 9.39
N ARG A 91 5.21 6.77 8.68
CA ARG A 91 5.39 6.36 7.29
C ARG A 91 4.68 7.29 6.31
N LEU A 92 3.43 7.67 6.52
CA LEU A 92 2.64 8.51 5.60
C LEU A 92 2.96 10.02 5.74
N LYS A 93 4.23 10.41 5.55
CA LYS A 93 4.73 11.79 5.77
C LYS A 93 4.06 12.91 4.96
N HIS A 94 3.31 12.57 3.92
CA HIS A 94 2.59 13.55 3.09
C HIS A 94 1.08 13.54 3.34
N TYR A 95 0.62 12.81 4.34
CA TYR A 95 -0.78 12.85 4.72
C TYR A 95 -1.04 14.05 5.63
N GLU A 96 -1.54 15.15 5.06
CA GLU A 96 -1.82 16.39 5.81
C GLU A 96 -2.96 16.23 6.83
N GLY A 97 -3.92 15.33 6.58
CA GLY A 97 -5.08 15.11 7.43
C GLY A 97 -4.88 14.09 8.55
N LEU A 98 -3.66 13.59 8.75
CA LEU A 98 -3.42 12.50 9.70
C LEU A 98 -3.69 12.87 11.16
N ALA A 99 -3.34 14.09 11.57
CA ALA A 99 -3.49 14.54 12.96
C ALA A 99 -4.96 14.53 13.44
N ASP A 100 -5.89 14.74 12.51
CA ASP A 100 -7.34 14.74 12.74
C ASP A 100 -8.02 13.50 12.14
N HIS A 101 -7.24 12.49 11.73
CA HIS A 101 -7.77 11.29 11.09
C HIS A 101 -8.56 10.46 12.10
N ASP A 102 -9.82 10.20 11.77
CA ASP A 102 -10.72 9.42 12.59
C ASP A 102 -10.53 7.93 12.27
N TRP A 103 -10.00 7.19 13.24
CA TRP A 103 -9.72 5.76 13.13
C TRP A 103 -10.90 4.86 13.57
N SER A 104 -12.09 5.45 13.79
CA SER A 104 -13.23 4.79 14.44
C SER A 104 -14.22 4.10 13.51
#